data_AF-A0A6J2YEL2-F1
#
_entry.id   AF-A0A6J2YEL2-F1
#
_cell.length_a   1.000
_cell.length_b   1.000
_cell.length_c   1.000
_cell.angle_alpha   90.00
_cell.angle_beta   90.00
_cell.angle_gamma   90.00
#
_symmetry.space_group_name_H-M   'P 1'
#
loop_
_entity.id
_entity.type
_entity.pdbx_description
1 polymer ?
#
loop_
_entity_poly.entity_id
_entity_poly.type
_entity_poly.pdbx_seq_one_letter_code
_entity_poly.pdbx_strand_id
1 'polypeptide(L)'
;MAKSDRGGWIRRWMSGHGTFAAYRHRIEKAASPHCGACGDVENAGHVLLECDRHAALRTETEAITGSLTEGSLITVMLRDEHCWKAVDQLCLDILFEVDEVVAARRNRTM
;
A
#
# COMPACT_ATOMS: atom_id res chain seq x y z
N MET A 1 -18.07 7.89 11.45
CA MET A 1 -18.57 6.92 10.44
C MET A 1 -17.63 5.73 10.44
N ALA A 2 -18.18 4.53 10.63
CA ALA A 2 -17.42 3.31 10.88
C ALA A 2 -16.51 2.94 9.71
N LYS A 3 -15.24 2.64 10.01
CA LYS A 3 -14.22 2.21 9.03
C LYS A 3 -14.47 0.80 8.45
N SER A 4 -15.60 0.14 8.78
CA SER A 4 -15.81 -1.30 8.57
C SER A 4 -16.26 -1.73 7.18
N ASP A 5 -16.63 -0.82 6.28
CA ASP A 5 -17.20 -1.17 4.96
C ASP A 5 -16.26 -0.96 3.76
N ARG A 6 -14.95 -0.80 4.01
CA ARG A 6 -13.96 -0.65 2.94
C ARG A 6 -13.26 -1.99 2.65
N GLY A 7 -14.00 -3.04 2.30
CA GLY A 7 -13.42 -4.33 1.93
C GLY A 7 -12.81 -4.29 0.51
N GLY A 8 -11.47 -4.38 0.39
CA GLY A 8 -10.84 -4.52 -0.94
C GLY A 8 -9.35 -4.15 -1.04
N TRP A 9 -8.75 -3.57 -0.01
CA TRP A 9 -7.36 -3.10 -0.02
C TRP A 9 -6.36 -4.24 -0.12
N ILE A 10 -6.53 -5.28 0.68
CA ILE A 10 -5.71 -6.50 0.64
C ILE A 10 -5.76 -7.14 -0.77
N ARG A 11 -6.94 -7.17 -1.42
CA ARG A 11 -7.07 -7.67 -2.81
C ARG A 11 -6.24 -6.83 -3.78
N ARG A 12 -6.32 -5.51 -3.69
CA ARG A 12 -5.55 -4.60 -4.58
C ARG A 12 -4.05 -4.79 -4.37
N TRP A 13 -3.64 -4.91 -3.12
CA TRP A 13 -2.26 -5.20 -2.76
C TRP A 13 -1.78 -6.55 -3.33
N MET A 14 -2.45 -7.65 -3.02
CA MET A 14 -2.06 -9.01 -3.49
C MET A 14 -2.05 -9.13 -5.01
N SER A 15 -2.95 -8.45 -5.70
CA SER A 15 -3.00 -8.48 -7.16
C SER A 15 -2.02 -7.51 -7.83
N GLY A 16 -1.41 -6.59 -7.08
CA GLY A 16 -0.57 -5.52 -7.63
C GLY A 16 -1.33 -4.59 -8.58
N HIS A 17 -2.67 -4.62 -8.57
CA HIS A 17 -3.51 -3.87 -9.49
C HIS A 17 -4.05 -2.57 -8.86
N GLY A 18 -4.36 -1.60 -9.71
CA GLY A 18 -5.08 -0.37 -9.33
C GLY A 18 -4.24 0.90 -9.45
N THR A 19 -3.71 1.37 -8.32
CA THR A 19 -3.21 2.75 -8.18
C THR A 19 -1.70 2.89 -8.28
N PHE A 20 -0.98 1.78 -8.09
CA PHE A 20 0.48 1.73 -8.15
C PHE A 20 1.02 2.19 -9.50
N ALA A 21 2.03 3.06 -9.51
CA ALA A 21 2.57 3.62 -10.74
C ALA A 21 3.05 2.54 -11.71
N ALA A 22 3.65 1.44 -11.23
CA ALA A 22 4.07 0.32 -12.08
C ALA A 22 2.89 -0.28 -12.87
N TYR A 23 1.76 -0.55 -12.20
CA TYR A 23 0.57 -1.06 -12.87
C TYR A 23 -0.04 -0.02 -13.82
N ARG A 24 -0.14 1.23 -13.38
CA ARG A 24 -0.72 2.31 -14.18
C ARG A 24 0.10 2.60 -15.43
N HIS A 25 1.42 2.53 -15.35
CA HIS A 25 2.31 2.71 -16.49
C HIS A 25 2.13 1.57 -17.50
N ARG A 26 2.02 0.32 -17.03
CA ARG A 26 1.73 -0.84 -17.89
C ARG A 26 0.43 -0.70 -18.69
N ILE A 27 -0.57 0.01 -18.16
CA ILE A 27 -1.84 0.30 -18.84
C ILE A 27 -1.92 1.71 -19.42
N GLU A 28 -0.78 2.38 -19.59
CA GLU A 28 -0.63 3.70 -20.22
C GLU A 28 -1.42 4.84 -19.51
N LYS A 29 -1.75 4.65 -18.23
CA LYS A 29 -2.42 5.66 -17.37
C LYS A 29 -1.47 6.44 -16.48
N ALA A 30 -0.16 6.20 -16.57
CA ALA A 30 0.89 6.95 -15.89
C ALA A 30 2.12 7.07 -16.79
N ALA A 31 2.77 8.23 -16.75
CA ALA A 31 3.96 8.51 -17.57
C ALA A 31 5.20 7.70 -17.15
N SER A 32 5.24 7.24 -15.89
CA SER A 32 6.39 6.54 -15.31
C SER A 32 5.92 5.43 -14.35
N PRO A 33 6.64 4.29 -14.26
CA PRO A 33 6.37 3.24 -13.27
C PRO A 33 6.97 3.55 -11.89
N HIS A 34 7.71 4.66 -11.76
CA HIS A 34 8.51 4.97 -10.58
C HIS A 34 7.73 5.72 -9.50
N CYS A 35 8.11 5.48 -8.25
CA CYS A 35 7.59 6.16 -7.08
C CYS A 35 8.01 7.62 -7.11
N GLY A 36 7.06 8.52 -6.86
CA GLY A 36 7.35 9.95 -6.81
C GLY A 36 8.12 10.40 -5.56
N ALA A 37 8.32 9.52 -4.58
CA ALA A 37 9.00 9.82 -3.33
C ALA A 37 10.47 9.38 -3.35
N CYS A 38 10.76 8.13 -3.71
CA CYS A 38 12.13 7.58 -3.70
C CYS A 38 12.70 7.24 -5.09
N GLY A 39 11.87 7.19 -6.14
CA GLY A 39 12.32 6.86 -7.50
C GLY A 39 12.37 5.37 -7.85
N ASP A 40 12.17 4.47 -6.89
CA ASP A 40 12.09 3.02 -7.15
C ASP A 40 10.82 2.64 -7.92
N VAL A 41 10.74 1.42 -8.44
CA VAL A 41 9.53 0.94 -9.12
C VAL A 41 8.38 0.82 -8.10
N GLU A 42 7.32 1.61 -8.29
CA GLU A 42 6.18 1.65 -7.36
C GLU A 42 5.24 0.48 -7.64
N ASN A 43 5.57 -0.68 -7.08
CA ASN A 43 4.70 -1.87 -7.02
C ASN A 43 4.08 -2.03 -5.62
N ALA A 44 3.23 -3.05 -5.44
CA ALA A 44 2.54 -3.28 -4.16
C ALA A 44 3.48 -3.65 -3.00
N GLY A 45 4.51 -4.46 -3.27
CA GLY A 45 5.53 -4.82 -2.28
C GLY A 45 6.32 -3.59 -1.84
N HIS A 46 6.81 -2.82 -2.81
CA HIS A 46 7.50 -1.56 -2.58
C HIS A 46 6.67 -0.62 -1.68
N VAL A 47 5.43 -0.32 -2.08
CA VAL A 47 4.57 0.62 -1.36
C VAL A 47 4.30 0.16 0.07
N LEU A 48 4.02 -1.12 0.29
CA LEU A 48 3.68 -1.63 1.61
C LEU A 48 4.90 -1.83 2.51
N LEU A 49 6.01 -2.35 1.97
CA LEU A 49 7.10 -2.95 2.75
C LEU A 49 8.42 -2.19 2.68
N GLU A 50 8.66 -1.40 1.62
CA GLU A 50 9.98 -0.81 1.35
C GLU A 50 9.97 0.72 1.38
N CYS A 51 8.92 1.34 0.85
CA CYS A 51 8.90 2.77 0.55
C CYS A 51 9.07 3.61 1.83
N ASP A 52 10.10 4.44 1.91
CA ASP A 52 10.41 5.29 3.07
C ASP A 52 9.27 6.24 3.43
N ARG A 53 8.47 6.65 2.45
CA ARG A 53 7.26 7.47 2.66
C ARG A 53 6.33 6.87 3.71
N HIS A 54 6.24 5.54 3.76
CA HIS A 54 5.31 4.81 4.64
C HIS A 54 6.02 4.16 5.83
N ALA A 55 7.29 4.49 6.08
CA ALA A 55 8.09 3.88 7.15
C ALA A 55 7.46 4.09 8.54
N ALA A 56 6.91 5.28 8.82
CA ALA A 56 6.28 5.56 10.11
C ALA A 56 5.07 4.63 10.38
N LEU A 57 4.15 4.52 9.43
CA LEU A 57 2.99 3.62 9.53
C LEU A 57 3.42 2.15 9.67
N ARG A 58 4.46 1.73 8.93
CA ARG A 58 5.04 0.40 9.09
C ARG A 58 5.59 0.18 10.49
N THR A 59 6.42 1.07 11.01
CA THR A 59 7.02 0.93 12.34
C THR A 59 5.96 0.84 13.44
N GLU A 60 4.89 1.63 13.35
CA GLU A 60 3.75 1.54 14.27
C GLU A 60 3.06 0.16 14.21
N THR A 61 2.93 -0.40 13.00
CA THR A 61 2.33 -1.73 12.81
C THR A 61 3.27 -2.84 13.29
N GLU A 62 4.57 -2.73 13.00
CA GLU A 62 5.61 -3.68 13.41
C GLU A 62 5.77 -3.76 14.92
N ALA A 63 5.43 -2.70 15.66
CA ALA A 63 5.37 -2.74 17.12
C ALA A 63 4.31 -3.75 17.65
N ILE A 64 3.28 -4.06 16.85
CA ILE A 64 2.22 -5.02 17.15
C ILE A 64 2.55 -6.38 16.55
N THR A 65 2.96 -6.41 15.29
CA THR A 65 3.07 -7.64 14.51
C THR A 65 4.45 -8.31 14.62
N GLY A 66 5.48 -7.54 14.95
CA GLY A 66 6.87 -7.86 14.60
C GLY A 66 7.19 -7.44 13.17
N SER A 67 8.43 -7.70 12.73
CA SER A 67 8.94 -7.28 11.42
C SER A 67 8.10 -7.79 10.25
N LEU A 68 7.73 -6.87 9.36
CA LEU A 68 6.96 -7.15 8.16
C LEU A 68 7.90 -7.21 6.95
N THR A 69 7.96 -8.38 6.33
CA THR A 69 8.71 -8.65 5.10
C THR A 69 7.79 -9.38 4.12
N GLU A 70 8.16 -9.48 2.85
CA GLU A 70 7.37 -10.25 1.88
C GLU A 70 7.15 -11.70 2.33
N GLY A 71 8.17 -12.31 2.95
CA GLY A 71 8.10 -13.68 3.46
C GLY A 71 7.34 -13.83 4.78
N SER A 72 7.28 -12.79 5.62
CA SER A 72 6.63 -12.86 6.94
C SER A 72 5.20 -12.35 6.96
N LEU A 73 4.80 -11.50 6.00
CA LEU A 73 3.53 -10.77 6.05
C LEU A 73 2.31 -11.69 6.17
N ILE A 74 2.19 -12.70 5.30
CA ILE A 74 1.04 -13.62 5.33
C ILE A 74 1.05 -14.45 6.63
N THR A 75 2.22 -14.91 7.07
CA THR A 75 2.34 -15.66 8.33
C THR A 75 1.94 -14.81 9.53
N VAL A 76 2.33 -13.54 9.55
CA VAL A 76 1.92 -12.57 10.57
C VAL A 76 0.40 -12.37 10.56
N MET A 77 -0.19 -12.15 9.39
CA MET A 77 -1.64 -11.97 9.26
C MET A 77 -2.42 -13.18 9.77
N LEU A 78 -1.91 -14.39 9.56
CA LEU A 78 -2.55 -15.64 9.99
C LEU A 78 -2.28 -16.01 11.45
N ARG A 79 -1.43 -15.28 12.16
CA ARG A 79 -1.06 -15.58 13.56
C ARG A 79 -2.26 -15.44 14.50
N ASP A 80 -2.95 -14.30 14.40
CA ASP A 80 -4.12 -13.97 15.21
C ASP A 80 -4.90 -12.79 14.61
N GLU A 81 -6.13 -12.59 15.08
CA GLU A 81 -7.02 -11.52 14.61
C GLU A 81 -6.45 -10.12 14.86
N HIS A 82 -5.64 -9.93 15.90
CA HIS A 82 -5.05 -8.64 16.23
C HIS A 82 -3.99 -8.24 15.18
N CYS A 83 -3.14 -9.18 14.78
CA CYS A 83 -2.17 -9.01 13.71
C CYS A 83 -2.84 -8.80 12.36
N TRP A 84 -3.90 -9.56 12.07
CA TRP A 84 -4.70 -9.35 10.87
C TRP A 84 -5.24 -7.92 10.79
N LYS A 85 -5.87 -7.43 11.86
CA LYS A 85 -6.43 -6.06 11.91
C LYS A 85 -5.36 -4.98 11.80
N ALA A 86 -4.18 -5.20 12.39
CA ALA A 86 -3.07 -4.26 12.29
C ALA A 86 -2.58 -4.13 10.83
N VAL A 87 -2.36 -5.26 10.15
CA VAL A 87 -1.94 -5.26 8.74
C VAL A 87 -3.03 -4.73 7.81
N ASP A 88 -4.31 -5.06 8.05
CA ASP A 88 -5.42 -4.54 7.27
C ASP A 88 -5.53 -3.01 7.38
N GLN A 89 -5.37 -2.47 8.60
CA GLN A 89 -5.37 -1.03 8.84
C GLN A 89 -4.16 -0.35 8.17
N LEU A 90 -2.96 -0.95 8.25
CA LEU A 90 -1.77 -0.47 7.53
C LEU A 90 -2.02 -0.39 6.01
N CYS A 91 -2.56 -1.46 5.42
CA CYS A 91 -2.89 -1.49 4.00
C CYS A 91 -3.88 -0.39 3.63
N LEU A 92 -4.89 -0.17 4.48
CA LEU A 92 -5.92 0.82 4.28
C LEU A 92 -5.37 2.26 4.31
N ASP A 93 -4.53 2.58 5.29
CA ASP A 93 -3.99 3.93 5.46
C ASP A 93 -3.01 4.27 4.32
N ILE A 94 -2.13 3.34 3.97
CA ILE A 94 -1.20 3.51 2.84
C ILE A 94 -1.96 3.66 1.51
N LEU A 95 -2.94 2.79 1.24
CA LEU A 95 -3.66 2.85 -0.04
C LEU A 95 -4.52 4.11 -0.17
N PHE A 96 -5.07 4.61 0.94
CA PHE A 96 -5.76 5.90 0.95
C PHE A 96 -4.81 7.04 0.56
N GLU A 97 -3.63 7.10 1.19
CA GLU A 97 -2.57 8.06 0.87
C GLU A 97 -2.09 8.00 -0.59
N VAL A 98 -1.99 6.80 -1.17
CA VAL A 98 -1.59 6.63 -2.57
C VAL A 98 -2.72 7.07 -3.51
N ASP A 99 -3.96 6.68 -3.23
CA ASP A 99 -5.12 7.06 -4.04
C ASP A 99 -5.32 8.59 -4.06
N GLU A 100 -5.11 9.28 -2.95
CA GLU A 100 -5.15 10.75 -2.89
C GLU A 100 -4.08 11.40 -3.77
N VAL A 101 -2.83 10.92 -3.70
CA VAL A 101 -1.75 11.41 -4.57
C VAL A 101 -2.07 11.17 -6.04
N VAL A 102 -2.64 10.02 -6.38
CA VAL A 102 -3.06 9.69 -7.74
C VAL A 102 -4.19 10.59 -8.23
N ALA A 103 -5.19 10.87 -7.39
CA ALA A 103 -6.29 11.80 -7.69
C ALA A 103 -5.76 13.23 -7.91
N ALA A 104 -4.85 13.70 -7.04
CA ALA A 104 -4.24 15.02 -7.15
C ALA A 104 -3.36 15.20 -8.40
N ARG A 105 -2.81 14.11 -8.96
CA ARG A 105 -2.10 14.13 -10.26
C ARG A 105 -3.06 14.22 -11.43
N ARG A 106 -4.17 13.47 -11.40
CA ARG A 106 -5.22 13.51 -12.43
C ARG A 106 -5.81 14.90 -12.60
N ASN A 107 -6.14 15.56 -11.48
CA ASN A 107 -6.72 16.91 -11.51
C ASN A 107 -5.76 17.99 -12.00
N ARG A 108 -4.45 17.71 -12.06
CA ARG A 108 -3.41 18.64 -12.53
C ARG A 108 -3.13 18.52 -14.02
N THR A 109 -3.65 17.47 -14.66
CA THR A 109 -3.43 17.18 -16.09
C THR A 109 -4.66 17.50 -16.94
N MET A 110 -5.76 17.95 -16.31
CA MET A 110 -6.91 18.60 -16.95
C MET A 110 -6.76 20.12 -16.87
#